data_AF-A0A925R4V3-F1
#
_entry.id   AF-A0A925R4V3-F1
#
_cell.length_a   1.000
_cell.length_b   1.000
_cell.length_c   1.000
_cell.angle_alpha   90.00
_cell.angle_beta   90.00
_cell.angle_gamma   90.00
#
_symmetry.space_group_name_H-M   'P 1'
#
loop_
_entity.id
_entity.type
_entity.pdbx_description
1 polymer ?
#
loop_
_entity_poly.entity_id
_entity_poly.type
_entity_poly.pdbx_seq_one_letter_code
_entity_poly.pdbx_strand_id
1 'polypeptide(L)'
;MATSSQKFIARNRAPRVQIEYDVELYGAEKKVQLPFVMGVLSDLSGKPSEPLPPVAERKLLEFDVDNFDSRMKSMKPRVAFQVPNTLTGEGNLSVDI
;
A
#
# COMPACT_ATOMS: atom_id res chain seq x y z
N MET A 1 -8.36 -7.12 -25.25
CA MET A 1 -9.60 -6.60 -25.85
C MET A 1 -10.71 -7.52 -25.45
N ALA A 2 -11.74 -7.03 -24.76
CA ALA A 2 -12.92 -7.84 -24.49
C ALA A 2 -13.55 -8.19 -25.85
N THR A 3 -13.72 -9.47 -26.14
CA THR A 3 -14.32 -9.92 -27.40
C THR A 3 -15.80 -9.51 -27.39
N SER A 4 -16.15 -8.55 -28.27
CA SER A 4 -17.54 -8.11 -28.46
C SER A 4 -18.45 -9.31 -28.76
N SER A 5 -19.61 -9.38 -28.10
CA SER A 5 -20.63 -10.40 -28.35
C SER A 5 -21.14 -10.37 -29.79
N GLN A 6 -21.05 -9.22 -30.47
CA GLN A 6 -21.38 -9.08 -31.89
C GLN A 6 -20.41 -9.89 -32.77
N LYS A 7 -19.10 -9.84 -32.46
CA LYS A 7 -18.07 -10.64 -33.15
C LYS A 7 -18.20 -12.14 -32.87
N PHE A 8 -18.81 -12.52 -31.75
CA PHE A 8 -19.15 -13.92 -31.46
C PHE A 8 -20.34 -14.42 -32.32
N ILE A 9 -21.40 -13.62 -32.45
CA ILE A 9 -22.56 -13.93 -33.30
C ILE A 9 -22.17 -14.04 -34.78
N ALA A 10 -21.25 -13.17 -35.24
CA ALA A 10 -20.66 -13.24 -36.58
C ALA A 10 -20.07 -14.62 -36.92
N ARG A 11 -19.40 -15.25 -35.94
CA ARG A 11 -18.64 -16.49 -36.14
C ARG A 11 -19.50 -17.74 -36.01
N ASN A 12 -20.53 -17.72 -35.16
CA ASN A 12 -21.27 -18.93 -34.81
C ASN A 12 -22.56 -19.10 -35.64
N ARG A 13 -23.29 -18.01 -35.95
CA ARG A 13 -24.48 -17.97 -36.84
C ARG A 13 -24.77 -16.55 -37.33
N ALA A 14 -24.10 -16.11 -38.39
CA ALA A 14 -24.29 -14.76 -38.93
C ALA A 14 -25.74 -14.56 -39.46
N PRO A 15 -26.47 -13.54 -38.99
CA PRO A 15 -27.77 -13.16 -39.55
C PRO A 15 -27.63 -12.54 -40.95
N ARG A 16 -28.73 -12.47 -41.71
CA ARG A 16 -28.72 -11.95 -43.09
C ARG A 16 -28.27 -10.49 -43.21
N VAL A 17 -28.47 -9.70 -42.15
CA VAL A 17 -27.92 -8.35 -42.00
C VAL A 17 -27.31 -8.27 -40.61
N GLN A 18 -26.03 -7.89 -40.54
CA GLN A 18 -25.29 -7.76 -39.30
C GLN A 18 -24.66 -6.37 -39.22
N ILE A 19 -24.86 -5.70 -38.10
CA ILE A 19 -24.30 -4.38 -37.81
C ILE A 19 -23.38 -4.55 -36.61
N GLU A 20 -22.13 -4.14 -36.76
CA GLU A 20 -21.13 -4.14 -35.70
C GLU A 20 -20.70 -2.71 -35.41
N TYR A 21 -20.41 -2.45 -34.14
CA TYR A 21 -19.77 -1.22 -33.73
C TYR A 21 -18.32 -1.54 -33.36
N ASP A 22 -17.39 -1.06 -34.17
CA ASP A 22 -15.96 -1.10 -33.86
C ASP A 22 -15.47 0.32 -33.62
N VAL A 23 -14.60 0.47 -32.63
CA VAL A 23 -13.96 1.75 -32.34
C VAL A 23 -12.69 1.78 -33.19
N GLU A 24 -12.73 2.54 -34.29
CA GLU A 24 -11.56 2.76 -35.13
C GLU A 24 -10.56 3.65 -34.36
N LEU A 25 -9.41 3.09 -34.03
CA LEU A 25 -8.40 3.77 -33.21
C LEU A 25 -7.28 4.38 -34.07
N TYR A 26 -7.27 4.21 -35.40
CA TYR A 26 -6.26 4.78 -36.31
C TYR A 26 -4.81 4.57 -35.85
N GLY A 27 -4.53 3.40 -35.23
CA GLY A 27 -3.20 3.09 -34.68
C GLY A 27 -2.86 3.84 -33.38
N ALA A 28 -3.85 4.41 -32.68
CA ALA A 28 -3.65 5.11 -31.42
C ALA A 28 -2.91 4.22 -30.41
N GLU A 29 -1.77 4.73 -29.94
CA GLU A 29 -1.01 4.07 -28.91
C GLU A 29 -1.82 4.03 -27.62
N LYS A 30 -1.96 2.81 -27.08
CA LYS A 30 -2.59 2.63 -25.78
C LYS A 30 -1.71 3.30 -24.73
N LYS A 31 -2.19 4.41 -24.16
CA LYS A 31 -1.54 5.02 -22.99
C LYS A 31 -1.57 4.03 -21.83
N VAL A 32 -0.39 3.62 -21.37
CA VAL A 32 -0.22 2.86 -20.13
C VAL A 32 0.11 3.87 -19.04
N GLN A 33 -0.74 3.96 -18.02
CA GLN A 33 -0.44 4.77 -16.85
C GLN A 33 0.44 3.97 -15.91
N LEU A 34 1.65 4.46 -15.66
CA LEU A 34 2.55 3.91 -14.65
C LEU A 34 2.43 4.78 -13.40
N PRO A 35 1.86 4.26 -12.30
CA PRO A 35 1.82 5.01 -11.06
C PRO A 35 3.24 5.18 -10.50
N PHE A 36 3.54 6.39 -10.03
CA PHE A 36 4.75 6.65 -9.28
C PHE A 36 4.53 6.25 -7.82
N VAL A 37 5.25 5.24 -7.34
CA VAL A 37 5.19 4.75 -5.96
C VAL A 37 6.53 5.03 -5.28
N MET A 38 6.50 5.62 -4.09
CA MET A 38 7.68 5.91 -3.30
C MET A 38 7.81 4.91 -2.14
N GLY A 39 8.94 4.23 -2.06
CA GLY A 39 9.30 3.41 -0.91
C GLY A 39 10.03 4.23 0.15
N VAL A 40 9.60 4.14 1.41
CA VAL A 40 10.26 4.78 2.56
C VAL A 40 10.75 3.70 3.51
N LEU A 41 12.04 3.74 3.85
CA LEU A 41 12.65 2.88 4.88
C LEU A 41 13.04 3.76 6.06
N SER A 42 12.59 3.39 7.26
CA SER A 42 12.87 4.14 8.48
C SER A 42 12.87 3.22 9.70
N ASP A 43 13.62 3.59 10.73
CA ASP A 43 13.51 2.99 12.06
C ASP A 43 12.32 3.63 12.80
N LEU A 44 11.25 2.87 12.90
CA LEU A 44 9.98 3.37 13.42
C LEU A 44 9.57 2.71 14.73
N SER A 45 10.07 1.50 15.05
CA SER A 45 9.67 0.75 16.26
C SER A 45 10.41 1.16 17.53
N GLY A 46 11.54 1.86 17.42
CA GLY A 46 12.30 2.36 18.57
C GLY A 46 12.89 1.24 19.42
N LYS A 47 12.44 1.12 20.68
CA LYS A 47 12.85 0.05 21.63
C LYS A 47 11.70 -0.92 21.86
N PRO A 48 11.43 -1.83 20.91
CA PRO A 48 10.30 -2.74 20.99
C PRO A 48 10.47 -3.70 22.18
N SER A 49 9.35 -4.09 22.80
CA SER A 49 9.34 -5.09 23.88
C SER A 49 9.62 -6.51 23.35
N GLU A 50 9.22 -6.77 22.11
CA GLU A 50 9.42 -8.05 21.43
C GLU A 50 10.42 -7.86 20.26
N PRO A 51 11.29 -8.86 19.99
CA PRO A 51 12.20 -8.80 18.86
C PRO A 51 11.44 -8.65 17.54
N LEU A 52 11.87 -7.71 16.70
CA LEU A 52 11.30 -7.55 15.36
C LEU A 52 11.71 -8.70 14.44
N PRO A 53 10.87 -9.05 13.45
CA PRO A 53 11.24 -10.01 12.42
C PRO A 53 12.53 -9.61 11.68
N PRO A 54 13.26 -10.58 11.09
CA PRO A 54 14.37 -10.29 10.19
C PRO A 54 13.98 -9.33 9.07
N VAL A 55 14.92 -8.50 8.61
CA VAL A 55 14.65 -7.47 7.59
C VAL A 55 14.06 -8.07 6.30
N ALA A 56 14.53 -9.25 5.88
CA ALA A 56 14.06 -9.94 4.68
C ALA A 56 12.57 -10.34 4.75
N GLU A 57 12.00 -10.47 5.95
CA GLU A 57 10.60 -10.82 6.17
C GLU A 57 9.70 -9.59 6.31
N ARG A 58 10.28 -8.38 6.43
CA ARG A 58 9.53 -7.13 6.55
C ARG A 58 9.06 -6.66 5.17
N LYS A 59 7.74 -6.66 4.98
CA LYS A 59 7.12 -6.18 3.73
C LYS A 59 6.96 -4.66 3.75
N LEU A 60 7.02 -4.05 2.57
CA LEU A 60 6.54 -2.68 2.38
C LEU A 60 5.03 -2.67 2.58
N LEU A 61 4.58 -1.75 3.42
CA LEU A 61 3.17 -1.52 3.71
C LEU A 61 2.75 -0.20 3.08
N GLU A 62 1.56 -0.17 2.52
CA GLU A 62 0.95 1.07 2.05
C GLU A 62 0.59 1.97 3.24
N PHE A 63 0.94 3.24 3.11
CA PHE A 63 0.70 4.32 4.07
C PHE A 63 -0.04 5.46 3.37
N ASP A 64 -1.17 5.86 3.94
CA ASP A 64 -1.95 7.02 3.54
C ASP A 64 -2.59 7.67 4.77
N VAL A 65 -3.37 8.74 4.56
CA VAL A 65 -4.05 9.47 5.64
C VAL A 65 -5.17 8.66 6.32
N ASP A 66 -5.71 7.65 5.63
CA ASP A 66 -6.83 6.85 6.14
C ASP A 66 -6.34 5.71 7.03
N ASN A 67 -5.13 5.19 6.76
CA ASN A 67 -4.58 4.02 7.45
C ASN A 67 -3.44 4.35 8.44
N PHE A 68 -2.96 5.60 8.49
CA PHE A 68 -1.82 6.02 9.31
C PHE A 68 -1.87 5.54 10.77
N ASP A 69 -2.97 5.85 11.49
CA ASP A 69 -3.11 5.47 12.90
C ASP A 69 -3.18 3.96 13.11
N SER A 70 -3.80 3.24 12.17
CA SER A 70 -3.88 1.79 12.22
C SER A 70 -2.50 1.15 12.04
N ARG A 71 -1.68 1.71 11.14
CA ARG A 71 -0.29 1.29 10.92
C ARG A 71 0.56 1.56 12.16
N MET A 72 0.48 2.76 12.74
CA MET A 72 1.17 3.12 13.97
C MET A 72 0.82 2.17 15.12
N LYS A 73 -0.47 1.87 15.31
CA LYS A 73 -0.93 0.90 16.32
C LYS A 73 -0.40 -0.52 16.06
N SER A 74 -0.37 -0.98 14.81
CA SER A 74 0.12 -2.32 14.48
C SER A 74 1.62 -2.48 14.73
N MET A 75 2.39 -1.41 14.50
CA MET A 75 3.85 -1.41 14.63
C MET A 75 4.31 -1.27 16.09
N LYS A 76 3.44 -0.76 16.98
CA LYS A 76 3.68 -0.59 18.41
C LYS A 76 5.03 0.09 18.70
N PRO A 77 5.26 1.31 18.17
CA PRO A 77 6.46 2.07 18.49
C PRO A 77 6.54 2.27 20.00
N ARG A 78 7.71 1.98 20.57
CA ARG A 78 7.92 2.06 22.03
C ARG A 78 9.20 2.80 22.36
N VAL A 79 9.16 3.61 23.39
CA VAL A 79 10.30 4.38 23.88
C VAL A 79 10.47 4.14 25.38
N ALA A 80 11.57 3.48 25.75
CA ALA A 80 11.91 3.19 27.14
C ALA A 80 13.29 3.76 27.51
N PHE A 81 13.31 4.68 28.49
CA PHE A 81 14.51 5.39 28.92
C PHE A 81 14.36 5.96 30.33
N GLN A 82 15.49 6.34 30.92
CA GLN A 82 15.54 7.00 32.21
C GLN A 82 15.72 8.51 32.03
N VAL A 83 14.99 9.29 32.81
CA VAL A 83 15.06 10.76 32.85
C VAL A 83 15.35 11.24 34.27
N PRO A 84 16.05 12.35 34.47
CA PRO A 84 16.20 12.96 35.80
C PRO A 84 14.83 13.26 36.43
N ASN A 85 14.66 12.87 37.69
CA ASN A 85 13.39 13.04 38.39
C ASN A 85 13.28 14.44 39.02
N THR A 86 12.55 15.34 38.34
CA THR A 86 12.31 16.71 38.83
C THR A 86 11.14 16.84 39.81
N LEU A 87 10.37 15.78 40.07
CA LEU A 87 9.23 15.78 41.00
C LEU A 87 9.69 15.72 42.46
N THR A 88 10.65 14.84 42.75
CA THR A 88 11.23 14.68 44.10
C THR A 88 12.65 15.23 44.20
N GLY A 89 13.32 15.49 43.07
CA GLY A 89 14.70 15.99 43.03
C GLY A 89 15.77 14.92 43.28
N GLU A 90 15.37 13.65 43.43
CA GLU A 90 16.29 12.55 43.72
C GLU A 90 16.26 11.47 42.63
N GLY A 91 17.45 11.14 42.12
CA GLY A 91 17.65 10.04 41.18
C GLY A 91 17.03 10.24 39.80
N ASN A 92 16.81 9.12 39.10
CA ASN A 92 16.21 9.07 37.78
C ASN A 92 14.87 8.33 37.83
N LEU A 93 13.90 8.82 37.06
CA LEU A 93 12.61 8.17 36.80
C LEU A 93 12.71 7.33 35.53
N SER A 94 12.27 6.07 35.59
CA SER A 94 12.15 5.23 34.40
C SER A 94 10.82 5.49 33.70
N VAL A 95 10.85 5.79 32.41
CA VAL A 95 9.68 6.08 31.58
C VAL A 95 9.58 5.04 30.48
N ASP A 96 8.36 4.57 30.24
CA ASP A 96 8.00 3.60 29.21
C ASP A 96 6.69 4.04 28.56
N ILE A 97 6.74 4.30 27.25
CA ILE A 97 5.63 4.82 26.42
C ILE A 97 5.57 4.04 25.13
#